data_AF-A0A0A0DQF7-F1
#
_entry.id   AF-A0A0A0DQF7-F1
#
_cell.length_a   1.000
_cell.length_b   1.000
_cell.length_c   1.000
_cell.angle_alpha   90.00
_cell.angle_beta   90.00
_cell.angle_gamma   90.00
#
_symmetry.space_group_name_H-M   'P 1'
#
loop_
_entity.id
_entity.type
_entity.pdbx_description
1 polymer ?
#
loop_
_entity_poly.entity_id
_entity_poly.type
_entity_poly.pdbx_seq_one_letter_code
_entity_poly.pdbx_strand_id
1 'polypeptide(L)'
;MLPLACAWSFLMHTPFRPVQPSFSLTQRAVWRGLATASLAAVSLLSACGGGGGGGGGSEAAGSANAGSVATSPWPFPIGMSVGSPAALANSSAVVSGAMGVDNLGLHTAMTTQQAVVASQADAVATGRLGLSGSGLVNVAALFDTSARSHAACYGQTVAYLNHDNASGTNGTLPLGEVAIWRDTDPSTSQACAAAELAAQTQGVSAQAHQATLLMAALRQAVAADTNVLLPAAGSSVDLSSKASTLLTPLLSGASVQAASVALNTDSSEYTYRLVLQRGSGASAQTLEITVLHTPADTDAHYAGVLRLALSYLSTDASIGCVDQTDSSARYKVARLVSLGYNRQDQWLSLRLRAGQYCGNGSSNTNQFEELAATAMSGELDPAVFLASNLRGSTLGWRQGFMRMANDVLVSAQTSDFAYAWQDLPLSGLSRARMFAGHGTLDTSTQARTLALFHGYTDDISNTDGTMRGMVCNWSGPGATKTVQNAYQYQQLTLGSSATDWALGTSRVHYAPTNSCSASSTMRFDANGDGSLGSSEGQSFSSDLAVPSGSNDVHDELIQQGYLSPVLLM
;
A
#
# COMPACT_ATOMS: atom_id res chain seq x y z
N MET A 1 -60.98 -8.79 -14.87
CA MET A 1 -62.11 -9.38 -14.11
C MET A 1 -61.51 -10.25 -13.01
N LEU A 2 -61.63 -9.78 -11.76
CA LEU A 2 -61.48 -10.57 -10.53
C LEU A 2 -62.74 -11.44 -10.33
N PRO A 3 -62.67 -12.56 -9.58
CA PRO A 3 -62.85 -12.53 -8.11
C PRO A 3 -61.78 -13.36 -7.36
N LEU A 4 -61.23 -12.91 -6.23
CA LEU A 4 -61.74 -12.81 -4.85
C LEU A 4 -61.72 -14.14 -4.06
N ALA A 5 -61.18 -14.02 -2.84
CA ALA A 5 -60.56 -15.03 -1.98
C ALA A 5 -61.47 -15.58 -0.87
N CYS A 6 -60.98 -16.60 -0.16
CA CYS A 6 -61.10 -16.94 1.28
C CYS A 6 -61.06 -18.48 1.47
N ALA A 7 -60.55 -19.13 2.53
CA ALA A 7 -59.78 -18.76 3.72
C ALA A 7 -59.57 -20.05 4.57
N TRP A 8 -58.39 -20.20 5.21
CA TRP A 8 -58.14 -20.76 6.58
C TRP A 8 -58.21 -22.30 6.79
N SER A 9 -57.42 -23.00 7.65
CA SER A 9 -56.48 -22.63 8.73
C SER A 9 -55.65 -23.83 9.27
N PHE A 10 -54.45 -23.53 9.82
CA PHE A 10 -53.72 -24.11 10.99
C PHE A 10 -53.35 -25.63 11.03
N LEU A 11 -52.29 -26.13 11.68
CA LEU A 11 -51.04 -25.68 12.33
C LEU A 11 -50.43 -26.95 12.97
N MET A 12 -49.13 -27.23 12.85
CA MET A 12 -48.35 -27.88 13.93
C MET A 12 -46.85 -27.61 13.75
N HIS A 13 -46.28 -27.00 14.79
CA HIS A 13 -44.87 -26.67 14.98
C HIS A 13 -44.10 -27.82 15.64
N THR A 14 -42.84 -28.01 15.24
CA THR A 14 -41.76 -28.54 16.09
C THR A 14 -40.51 -27.68 15.90
N PRO A 15 -39.81 -27.28 16.98
CA PRO A 15 -38.77 -26.25 16.91
C PRO A 15 -37.40 -26.82 16.57
N PHE A 16 -36.72 -26.23 15.59
CA PHE A 16 -35.27 -26.36 15.41
C PHE A 16 -34.58 -25.16 16.09
N ARG A 17 -33.68 -25.44 17.03
CA ARG A 17 -32.79 -24.46 17.67
C ARG A 17 -31.62 -24.13 16.72
N PRO A 18 -31.35 -22.85 16.40
CA PRO A 18 -30.05 -22.45 15.90
C PRO A 18 -29.12 -22.12 17.07
N VAL A 19 -27.94 -22.72 17.03
CA VAL A 19 -26.78 -22.38 17.87
C VAL A 19 -26.31 -20.98 17.50
N GLN A 20 -26.31 -20.06 18.48
CA GLN A 20 -25.70 -18.75 18.35
C GLN A 20 -24.18 -18.85 18.54
N PRO A 21 -23.36 -18.25 17.67
CA PRO A 21 -22.02 -17.83 18.05
C PRO A 21 -22.13 -16.51 18.84
N SER A 22 -21.63 -16.55 20.06
CA SER A 22 -21.44 -15.39 20.93
C SER A 22 -20.35 -14.49 20.37
N PHE A 23 -20.73 -13.38 19.75
CA PHE A 23 -19.83 -12.27 19.43
C PHE A 23 -19.73 -11.34 20.65
N SER A 24 -18.52 -11.12 21.16
CA SER A 24 -18.25 -10.12 22.20
C SER A 24 -18.47 -8.71 21.65
N LEU A 25 -19.35 -7.97 22.32
CA LEU A 25 -19.71 -6.58 22.02
C LEU A 25 -18.75 -5.64 22.75
N THR A 26 -17.60 -5.33 22.17
CA THR A 26 -16.77 -4.17 22.56
C THR A 26 -15.87 -3.76 21.40
N GLN A 27 -16.40 -3.04 20.41
CA GLN A 27 -15.60 -2.18 19.50
C GLN A 27 -16.41 -1.28 18.54
N ARG A 28 -17.75 -1.17 18.68
CA ARG A 28 -18.60 -0.36 17.78
C ARG A 28 -18.93 1.07 18.25
N ALA A 29 -18.20 1.62 19.21
CA ALA A 29 -18.55 2.91 19.81
C ALA A 29 -17.41 3.94 19.73
N VAL A 30 -16.96 4.30 18.51
CA VAL A 30 -16.18 5.55 18.30
C VAL A 30 -16.59 6.34 17.05
N TRP A 31 -17.22 5.74 16.03
CA TRP A 31 -17.40 6.42 14.72
C TRP A 31 -18.84 6.71 14.26
N ARG A 32 -19.82 6.85 15.17
CA ARG A 32 -21.22 7.18 14.81
C ARG A 32 -21.80 8.40 15.51
N GLY A 33 -21.02 9.45 15.68
CA GLY A 33 -21.52 10.69 16.26
C GLY A 33 -20.85 11.91 15.68
N LEU A 34 -21.02 12.18 14.39
CA LEU A 34 -20.76 13.50 13.78
C LEU A 34 -21.28 13.53 12.32
N ALA A 35 -22.57 13.23 12.13
CA ALA A 35 -23.27 13.54 10.88
C ALA A 35 -24.79 13.46 11.11
N THR A 36 -25.39 14.54 11.67
CA THR A 36 -26.77 14.99 11.40
C THR A 36 -27.19 16.06 12.43
N ALA A 37 -27.17 17.33 12.04
CA ALA A 37 -28.07 18.42 12.46
C ALA A 37 -27.67 19.67 11.64
N SER A 38 -28.11 19.80 10.40
CA SER A 38 -29.37 20.46 9.97
C SER A 38 -29.32 21.99 10.04
N LEU A 39 -29.60 22.57 8.87
CA LEU A 39 -29.68 23.97 8.50
C LEU A 39 -30.63 24.86 9.35
N ALA A 40 -30.31 26.15 9.27
CA ALA A 40 -31.18 27.33 9.19
C ALA A 40 -31.54 28.11 10.47
N ALA A 41 -30.89 29.27 10.64
CA ALA A 41 -31.58 30.53 10.95
C ALA A 41 -30.72 31.72 10.47
N VAL A 42 -31.38 32.63 9.75
CA VAL A 42 -30.84 33.85 9.14
C VAL A 42 -30.92 35.02 10.13
N SER A 43 -30.03 36.00 9.92
CA SER A 43 -30.11 37.46 10.19
C SER A 43 -29.37 38.10 11.39
N LEU A 44 -28.46 39.00 10.99
CA LEU A 44 -28.17 40.36 11.50
C LEU A 44 -27.60 40.53 12.92
N LEU A 45 -26.36 41.02 13.01
CA LEU A 45 -26.02 42.35 13.56
C LEU A 45 -24.51 42.64 13.51
N SER A 46 -24.22 43.89 13.19
CA SER A 46 -22.91 44.53 13.07
C SER A 46 -22.44 45.19 14.37
N ALA A 47 -21.11 45.19 14.57
CA ALA A 47 -20.25 46.20 15.19
C ALA A 47 -20.18 46.36 16.74
N CYS A 48 -19.00 46.87 17.15
CA CYS A 48 -18.45 47.17 18.50
C CYS A 48 -17.82 45.95 19.20
N GLY A 49 -16.55 45.88 19.60
CA GLY A 49 -15.55 46.91 19.91
C GLY A 49 -15.11 46.75 21.38
N GLY A 50 -13.83 46.41 21.64
CA GLY A 50 -13.16 46.69 22.91
C GLY A 50 -12.69 45.49 23.78
N GLY A 51 -11.38 45.22 23.75
CA GLY A 51 -10.46 45.43 24.88
C GLY A 51 -10.43 44.47 26.09
N GLY A 52 -9.26 43.85 26.30
CA GLY A 52 -8.77 43.28 27.58
C GLY A 52 -8.49 41.78 27.48
N GLY A 53 -7.31 41.21 27.75
CA GLY A 53 -6.12 41.66 28.46
C GLY A 53 -5.73 40.61 29.51
N GLY A 54 -4.67 39.83 29.25
CA GLY A 54 -4.06 38.82 30.15
C GLY A 54 -4.33 37.38 29.67
N GLY A 55 -3.36 36.49 29.44
CA GLY A 55 -1.96 36.43 29.83
C GLY A 55 -1.70 35.02 30.36
N GLY A 56 -0.98 34.18 29.61
CA GLY A 56 -0.49 32.88 30.09
C GLY A 56 -0.36 31.81 29.02
N GLY A 57 0.84 31.25 28.87
CA GLY A 57 1.09 29.98 28.19
C GLY A 57 1.59 30.11 26.76
N SER A 58 2.86 30.46 26.60
CA SER A 58 3.58 30.38 25.33
C SER A 58 3.68 28.92 24.86
N GLU A 59 2.76 28.49 24.02
CA GLU A 59 3.04 27.43 23.05
C GLU A 59 3.99 28.03 22.01
N ALA A 60 5.16 27.41 21.87
CA ALA A 60 6.11 27.77 20.85
C ALA A 60 5.49 27.43 19.48
N ALA A 61 4.85 28.43 18.88
CA ALA A 61 4.60 28.50 17.46
C ALA A 61 5.97 28.48 16.75
N GLY A 62 6.47 27.28 16.47
CA GLY A 62 7.54 27.07 15.52
C GLY A 62 7.05 27.63 14.18
N SER A 63 7.74 28.65 13.69
CA SER A 63 7.43 29.39 12.48
C SER A 63 7.19 28.47 11.27
N ALA A 64 5.94 28.05 11.07
CA ALA A 64 5.45 27.61 9.78
C ALA A 64 5.50 28.85 8.88
N ASN A 65 6.45 28.86 7.95
CA ASN A 65 6.44 29.82 6.86
C ASN A 65 5.27 29.41 5.95
N ALA A 66 4.04 29.69 6.39
CA ALA A 66 2.83 29.56 5.61
C ALA A 66 2.85 30.67 4.55
N GLY A 67 3.73 30.52 3.56
CA GLY A 67 3.52 31.18 2.29
C GLY A 67 2.13 30.74 1.82
N SER A 68 1.20 31.69 1.72
CA SER A 68 -0.13 31.43 1.18
C SER A 68 0.05 30.89 -0.24
N VAL A 69 -0.01 29.57 -0.38
CA VAL A 69 -0.08 28.94 -1.69
C VAL A 69 -1.43 29.35 -2.26
N ALA A 70 -1.43 29.97 -3.43
CA ALA A 70 -2.67 30.25 -4.12
C ALA A 70 -3.38 28.91 -4.35
N THR A 71 -4.55 28.74 -3.75
CA THR A 71 -5.49 27.65 -4.02
C THR A 71 -5.89 27.79 -5.49
N SER A 72 -5.11 27.18 -6.37
CA SER A 72 -5.42 27.24 -7.79
C SER A 72 -6.71 26.44 -8.02
N PRO A 73 -7.63 26.93 -8.88
CA PRO A 73 -8.98 26.38 -9.00
C PRO A 73 -9.04 24.92 -9.46
N TRP A 74 -7.90 24.34 -9.88
CA TRP A 74 -7.77 22.95 -10.34
C TRP A 74 -7.54 21.99 -9.16
N PRO A 75 -8.54 21.17 -8.80
CA PRO A 75 -8.44 20.29 -7.63
C PRO A 75 -7.43 19.17 -7.85
N PHE A 76 -6.56 18.92 -6.88
CA PHE A 76 -5.51 17.91 -6.96
C PHE A 76 -5.15 17.42 -5.55
N PRO A 77 -4.78 16.13 -5.36
CA PRO A 77 -4.43 15.61 -4.04
C PRO A 77 -3.03 16.07 -3.58
N ILE A 78 -2.93 17.32 -3.12
CA ILE A 78 -1.69 17.90 -2.58
C ILE A 78 -1.31 17.20 -1.26
N GLY A 79 -0.06 16.79 -1.12
CA GLY A 79 0.48 16.03 -0.01
C GLY A 79 0.30 14.52 -0.14
N MET A 80 -0.33 14.05 -1.22
CA MET A 80 -0.50 12.62 -1.47
C MET A 80 0.78 12.00 -2.02
N SER A 81 1.30 11.01 -1.30
CA SER A 81 2.40 10.16 -1.77
C SER A 81 2.33 8.80 -1.09
N VAL A 82 3.02 7.82 -1.67
CA VAL A 82 3.26 6.52 -1.04
C VAL A 82 4.74 6.20 -1.14
N GLY A 83 5.30 5.74 -0.02
CA GLY A 83 6.67 5.23 0.08
C GLY A 83 6.69 3.99 0.96
N SER A 84 7.82 3.28 0.98
CA SER A 84 8.02 2.25 2.01
C SER A 84 8.02 2.92 3.39
N PRO A 85 7.21 2.44 4.35
CA PRO A 85 7.20 2.99 5.71
C PRO A 85 8.55 2.90 6.44
N ALA A 86 9.42 1.98 6.02
CA ALA A 86 10.76 1.83 6.58
C ALA A 86 11.86 2.55 5.78
N ALA A 87 11.55 3.11 4.60
CA ALA A 87 12.57 3.74 3.77
C ALA A 87 12.89 5.17 4.22
N LEU A 88 14.19 5.42 4.40
CA LEU A 88 14.76 6.73 4.63
C LEU A 88 15.24 7.32 3.30
N ALA A 89 15.27 8.64 3.22
CA ALA A 89 15.79 9.38 2.08
C ALA A 89 17.16 9.94 2.40
N ASN A 90 18.07 9.88 1.42
CA ASN A 90 19.31 10.63 1.49
C ASN A 90 19.01 12.14 1.47
N SER A 91 19.82 12.94 2.17
CA SER A 91 19.69 14.40 2.18
C SER A 91 19.79 15.03 0.79
N SER A 92 20.50 14.37 -0.14
CA SER A 92 20.59 14.76 -1.56
C SER A 92 19.30 14.56 -2.36
N ALA A 93 18.35 13.75 -1.87
CA ALA A 93 17.05 13.55 -2.51
C ALA A 93 16.10 14.74 -2.29
N VAL A 94 16.42 15.62 -1.34
CA VAL A 94 15.68 16.84 -1.05
C VAL A 94 16.07 17.90 -2.06
N VAL A 95 15.18 18.18 -3.02
CA VAL A 95 15.42 19.16 -4.07
C VAL A 95 15.11 20.57 -3.56
N SER A 96 16.02 21.53 -3.81
CA SER A 96 15.77 22.94 -3.51
C SER A 96 14.50 23.43 -4.19
N GLY A 97 13.56 23.98 -3.44
CA GLY A 97 12.22 24.37 -3.94
C GLY A 97 11.13 23.30 -3.75
N ALA A 98 11.48 22.07 -3.38
CA ALA A 98 10.52 21.01 -3.03
C ALA A 98 9.92 21.19 -1.63
N MET A 99 10.62 21.87 -0.72
CA MET A 99 10.24 22.04 0.69
C MET A 99 8.78 22.49 0.83
N GLY A 100 7.92 21.64 1.38
CA GLY A 100 6.49 21.92 1.58
C GLY A 100 6.22 22.90 2.72
N VAL A 101 4.93 23.13 2.99
CA VAL A 101 4.43 24.04 4.04
C VAL A 101 4.71 23.52 5.46
N ASP A 102 4.86 22.19 5.62
CA ASP A 102 5.02 21.50 6.90
C ASP A 102 6.48 21.07 7.17
N ASN A 103 7.41 22.02 7.07
CA ASN A 103 8.90 21.91 7.06
C ASN A 103 9.61 21.09 8.18
N LEU A 104 8.91 20.33 9.03
CA LEU A 104 9.49 19.42 10.01
C LEU A 104 10.02 18.15 9.33
N GLY A 105 11.27 18.18 8.85
CA GLY A 105 12.03 16.95 8.62
C GLY A 105 12.62 16.73 7.23
N LEU A 106 12.47 17.66 6.29
CA LEU A 106 13.14 17.60 4.97
C LEU A 106 14.63 18.03 5.02
N HIS A 107 15.19 18.36 6.18
CA HIS A 107 16.58 18.83 6.32
C HIS A 107 17.39 18.13 7.42
N THR A 108 16.85 17.07 8.01
CA THR A 108 17.57 16.27 9.00
C THR A 108 18.03 14.95 8.36
N ALA A 109 18.96 14.23 9.01
CA ALA A 109 19.36 12.89 8.56
C ALA A 109 18.20 11.86 8.62
N MET A 110 17.03 12.27 9.15
CA MET A 110 15.86 11.42 9.41
C MET A 110 14.71 11.62 8.43
N THR A 111 14.98 12.20 7.26
CA THR A 111 13.94 12.40 6.26
C THR A 111 13.43 11.05 5.77
N THR A 112 12.12 10.82 5.86
CA THR A 112 11.49 9.62 5.30
C THR A 112 11.38 9.75 3.78
N GLN A 113 11.45 8.63 3.06
CA GLN A 113 11.24 8.64 1.61
C GLN A 113 9.87 9.23 1.25
N GLN A 114 8.84 8.93 2.03
CA GLN A 114 7.48 9.43 1.84
C GLN A 114 7.41 10.98 1.89
N ALA A 115 8.12 11.61 2.83
CA ALA A 115 8.18 13.07 2.93
C ALA A 115 8.80 13.71 1.68
N VAL A 116 9.91 13.14 1.18
CA VAL A 116 10.58 13.63 -0.03
C VAL A 116 9.65 13.56 -1.22
N VAL A 117 9.05 12.39 -1.46
CA VAL A 117 8.22 12.18 -2.65
C VAL A 117 6.93 13.02 -2.64
N ALA A 118 6.33 13.26 -1.46
CA ALA A 118 5.22 14.20 -1.32
C ALA A 118 5.63 15.62 -1.68
N SER A 119 6.75 16.09 -1.09
CA SER A 119 7.24 17.46 -1.27
C SER A 119 7.55 17.80 -2.74
N GLN A 120 8.09 16.83 -3.49
CA GLN A 120 8.39 16.99 -4.90
C GLN A 120 7.11 17.11 -5.74
N ALA A 121 6.12 16.23 -5.53
CA ALA A 121 4.85 16.28 -6.24
C ALA A 121 4.10 17.59 -5.98
N ASP A 122 4.08 18.05 -4.73
CA ASP A 122 3.43 19.30 -4.34
C ASP A 122 4.11 20.51 -4.98
N ALA A 123 5.43 20.55 -4.95
CA ALA A 123 6.17 21.63 -5.56
C ALA A 123 5.97 21.69 -7.09
N VAL A 124 5.86 20.55 -7.76
CA VAL A 124 5.49 20.50 -9.18
C VAL A 124 4.05 20.96 -9.41
N ALA A 125 3.09 20.46 -8.63
CA ALA A 125 1.66 20.79 -8.77
C ALA A 125 1.35 22.28 -8.56
N THR A 126 2.17 22.94 -7.74
CA THR A 126 2.10 24.37 -7.40
C THR A 126 3.01 25.26 -8.28
N GLY A 127 3.81 24.66 -9.17
CA GLY A 127 4.73 25.40 -10.05
C GLY A 127 6.01 25.90 -9.39
N ARG A 128 6.29 25.50 -8.15
CA ARG A 128 7.56 25.80 -7.45
C ARG A 128 8.73 25.01 -8.03
N LEU A 129 8.46 23.86 -8.64
CA LEU A 129 9.42 23.05 -9.38
C LEU A 129 8.92 22.74 -10.78
N GLY A 130 9.85 22.75 -11.74
CA GLY A 130 9.63 22.21 -13.09
C GLY A 130 10.26 20.83 -13.23
N LEU A 131 9.68 19.96 -14.06
CA LEU A 131 10.18 18.59 -14.22
C LEU A 131 11.55 18.50 -14.94
N SER A 132 11.84 19.42 -15.88
CA SER A 132 13.02 19.38 -16.75
C SER A 132 14.34 19.77 -16.07
N GLY A 133 14.30 20.61 -15.04
CA GLY A 133 15.49 21.11 -14.34
C GLY A 133 15.96 20.23 -13.18
N SER A 134 15.12 19.29 -12.72
CA SER A 134 15.31 18.62 -11.42
C SER A 134 15.61 17.12 -11.52
N GLY A 135 15.68 16.55 -12.73
CA GLY A 135 15.99 15.11 -12.91
C GLY A 135 15.00 14.15 -12.25
N LEU A 136 13.76 14.61 -12.01
CA LEU A 136 12.76 13.90 -11.21
C LEU A 136 12.10 12.72 -11.94
N VAL A 137 12.10 12.76 -13.28
CA VAL A 137 11.41 11.77 -14.10
C VAL A 137 12.28 10.54 -14.32
N ASN A 138 11.81 9.39 -13.86
CA ASN A 138 12.41 8.08 -14.07
C ASN A 138 11.46 7.17 -14.87
N VAL A 139 11.66 7.14 -16.20
CA VAL A 139 10.86 6.32 -17.13
C VAL A 139 10.99 4.83 -16.86
N ALA A 140 12.14 4.37 -16.34
CA ALA A 140 12.34 2.95 -16.03
C ALA A 140 11.44 2.50 -14.88
N ALA A 141 11.34 3.30 -13.81
CA ALA A 141 10.42 3.03 -12.70
C ALA A 141 8.94 3.11 -13.13
N LEU A 142 8.61 4.03 -14.03
CA LEU A 142 7.25 4.22 -14.52
C LEU A 142 6.73 2.99 -15.29
N PHE A 143 7.59 2.35 -16.08
CA PHE A 143 7.28 1.15 -16.88
C PHE A 143 7.89 -0.13 -16.29
N ASP A 144 8.10 -0.17 -14.97
CA ASP A 144 8.57 -1.37 -14.30
C ASP A 144 7.48 -2.44 -14.30
N THR A 145 7.83 -3.62 -14.81
CA THR A 145 6.95 -4.79 -14.89
C THR A 145 7.16 -5.77 -13.74
N SER A 146 8.19 -5.55 -12.93
CA SER A 146 8.52 -6.39 -11.79
C SER A 146 7.37 -6.39 -10.78
N ALA A 147 7.01 -7.58 -10.30
CA ALA A 147 5.88 -7.71 -9.37
C ALA A 147 6.27 -7.18 -7.98
N ARG A 148 7.29 -7.82 -7.38
CA ARG A 148 7.86 -7.57 -6.07
C ARG A 148 9.30 -8.12 -6.08
N SER A 149 10.16 -7.63 -5.20
CA SER A 149 11.48 -8.20 -4.90
C SER A 149 11.59 -8.54 -3.42
N HIS A 150 12.65 -9.26 -3.07
CA HIS A 150 12.95 -9.66 -1.69
C HIS A 150 14.33 -9.16 -1.29
N ALA A 151 14.50 -8.84 -0.01
CA ALA A 151 15.80 -8.58 0.58
C ALA A 151 16.62 -9.88 0.67
N ALA A 152 17.94 -9.78 0.64
CA ALA A 152 18.83 -10.95 0.62
C ALA A 152 18.84 -11.70 1.97
N CYS A 153 18.37 -11.07 3.04
CA CYS A 153 18.16 -11.72 4.33
C CYS A 153 16.82 -12.45 4.46
N TYR A 154 15.84 -12.23 3.58
CA TYR A 154 14.48 -12.73 3.74
C TYR A 154 14.25 -14.06 3.02
N GLY A 155 13.65 -15.03 3.72
CA GLY A 155 13.01 -16.18 3.10
C GLY A 155 13.96 -17.13 2.38
N GLN A 156 15.15 -17.34 2.91
CA GLN A 156 16.17 -18.16 2.26
C GLN A 156 15.69 -19.61 2.03
N THR A 157 16.32 -20.32 1.09
CA THR A 157 16.08 -21.77 0.97
C THR A 157 16.63 -22.46 2.21
N VAL A 158 15.81 -23.25 2.90
CA VAL A 158 16.20 -23.88 4.17
C VAL A 158 16.42 -25.36 3.96
N ALA A 159 17.68 -25.80 4.01
CA ALA A 159 18.01 -27.21 4.03
C ALA A 159 17.67 -27.81 5.40
N TYR A 160 17.22 -29.07 5.42
CA TYR A 160 16.94 -29.79 6.66
C TYR A 160 17.30 -31.28 6.57
N LEU A 161 17.54 -31.87 7.73
CA LEU A 161 17.70 -33.31 7.92
C LEU A 161 16.81 -33.80 9.06
N ASN A 162 16.23 -34.99 8.88
CA ASN A 162 15.35 -35.66 9.84
C ASN A 162 14.23 -34.75 10.36
N HIS A 163 13.42 -34.21 9.46
CA HIS A 163 12.36 -33.27 9.82
C HIS A 163 11.44 -33.82 10.93
N ASP A 164 11.21 -33.06 12.00
CA ASP A 164 10.45 -33.54 13.16
C ASP A 164 9.00 -33.93 12.83
N ASN A 165 8.40 -33.28 11.83
CA ASN A 165 7.05 -33.60 11.37
C ASN A 165 6.99 -34.70 10.30
N ALA A 166 8.14 -35.27 9.92
CA ALA A 166 8.22 -36.44 9.05
C ALA A 166 9.55 -37.18 9.26
N SER A 167 9.54 -38.17 10.16
CA SER A 167 10.74 -38.92 10.56
C SER A 167 11.54 -39.45 9.36
N GLY A 168 12.86 -39.27 9.40
CA GLY A 168 13.80 -39.72 8.35
C GLY A 168 13.74 -38.91 7.05
N THR A 169 12.99 -37.81 7.01
CA THR A 169 12.87 -36.98 5.80
C THR A 169 13.92 -35.88 5.78
N ASN A 170 14.57 -35.73 4.63
CA ASN A 170 15.62 -34.75 4.35
C ASN A 170 15.21 -33.95 3.11
N GLY A 171 15.64 -32.70 2.99
CA GLY A 171 15.37 -31.92 1.80
C GLY A 171 15.64 -30.44 1.96
N THR A 172 14.96 -29.65 1.12
CA THR A 172 15.00 -28.19 1.14
C THR A 172 13.59 -27.63 1.15
N LEU A 173 13.39 -26.54 1.89
CA LEU A 173 12.16 -25.74 1.85
C LEU A 173 12.36 -24.60 0.86
N PRO A 174 11.41 -24.36 -0.06
CA PRO A 174 11.55 -23.30 -1.06
C PRO A 174 11.64 -21.91 -0.45
N LEU A 175 12.23 -20.99 -1.21
CA LEU A 175 12.37 -19.58 -0.86
C LEU A 175 11.00 -18.95 -0.52
N GLY A 176 10.95 -18.17 0.57
CA GLY A 176 9.80 -17.40 1.03
C GLY A 176 8.68 -18.21 1.71
N GLU A 177 8.71 -19.54 1.67
CA GLU A 177 7.61 -20.37 2.14
C GLU A 177 7.47 -20.42 3.66
N VAL A 178 8.58 -20.55 4.38
CA VAL A 178 8.63 -20.49 5.84
C VAL A 178 9.43 -19.25 6.16
N ALA A 179 8.87 -18.07 6.36
CA ALA A 179 9.58 -16.77 6.50
C ALA A 179 10.78 -16.73 7.50
N ILE A 180 11.85 -17.49 7.24
CA ILE A 180 13.08 -17.61 8.00
C ILE A 180 14.01 -16.60 7.36
N TRP A 181 14.51 -15.71 8.19
CA TRP A 181 15.34 -14.61 7.76
C TRP A 181 16.43 -14.31 8.78
N ARG A 182 17.44 -13.57 8.34
CA ARG A 182 18.52 -13.10 9.22
C ARG A 182 18.09 -11.87 10.00
N ASP A 183 18.83 -11.53 11.04
CA ASP A 183 18.60 -10.28 11.78
C ASP A 183 18.82 -9.04 10.90
N THR A 184 19.87 -9.08 10.07
CA THR A 184 20.26 -7.99 9.18
C THR A 184 20.48 -8.47 7.75
N ASP A 185 20.25 -7.56 6.80
CA ASP A 185 20.56 -7.75 5.40
C ASP A 185 22.08 -7.79 5.18
N PRO A 186 22.62 -8.84 4.54
CA PRO A 186 24.07 -8.97 4.36
C PRO A 186 24.67 -7.94 3.39
N SER A 187 23.84 -7.29 2.56
CA SER A 187 24.29 -6.28 1.60
C SER A 187 24.21 -4.85 2.14
N THR A 188 23.21 -4.54 2.95
CA THR A 188 23.00 -3.18 3.48
C THR A 188 23.27 -3.03 4.97
N SER A 189 23.42 -4.14 5.71
CA SER A 189 23.47 -4.18 7.19
C SER A 189 22.22 -3.64 7.89
N GLN A 190 21.16 -3.30 7.15
CA GLN A 190 19.89 -2.87 7.74
C GLN A 190 19.17 -4.05 8.37
N ALA A 191 18.32 -3.78 9.37
CA ALA A 191 17.45 -4.80 9.92
C ALA A 191 16.58 -5.44 8.83
N CYS A 192 16.48 -6.77 8.86
CA CYS A 192 15.91 -7.49 7.73
C CYS A 192 14.45 -7.15 7.45
N ALA A 193 13.63 -6.93 8.49
CA ALA A 193 12.24 -6.53 8.32
C ALA A 193 12.10 -5.19 7.57
N ALA A 194 13.00 -4.22 7.83
CA ALA A 194 13.01 -2.95 7.11
C ALA A 194 13.46 -3.12 5.66
N ALA A 195 14.53 -3.90 5.44
CA ALA A 195 15.05 -4.20 4.11
C ALA A 195 14.01 -4.94 3.24
N GLU A 196 13.33 -5.94 3.80
CA GLU A 196 12.30 -6.70 3.11
C GLU A 196 11.08 -5.82 2.79
N LEU A 197 10.57 -5.06 3.76
CA LEU A 197 9.44 -4.16 3.52
C LEU A 197 9.76 -3.13 2.42
N ALA A 198 10.99 -2.59 2.42
CA ALA A 198 11.46 -1.72 1.35
C ALA A 198 11.51 -2.45 0.01
N ALA A 199 12.12 -3.63 -0.09
CA ALA A 199 12.19 -4.41 -1.32
C ALA A 199 10.79 -4.72 -1.90
N GLN A 200 9.87 -5.15 -1.03
CA GLN A 200 8.49 -5.49 -1.40
C GLN A 200 7.67 -4.32 -1.96
N THR A 201 7.96 -3.09 -1.50
CA THR A 201 7.14 -1.90 -1.81
C THR A 201 7.86 -0.89 -2.72
N GLN A 202 9.16 -1.03 -2.95
CA GLN A 202 9.96 -0.04 -3.67
C GLN A 202 9.48 0.18 -5.10
N GLY A 203 9.32 -0.89 -5.88
CA GLY A 203 8.93 -0.79 -7.30
C GLY A 203 7.58 -0.10 -7.49
N VAL A 204 6.57 -0.54 -6.71
CA VAL A 204 5.22 0.04 -6.79
C VAL A 204 5.16 1.47 -6.25
N SER A 205 5.91 1.79 -5.20
CA SER A 205 5.94 3.15 -4.65
C SER A 205 6.66 4.11 -5.59
N ALA A 206 7.76 3.68 -6.22
CA ALA A 206 8.45 4.46 -7.24
C ALA A 206 7.55 4.70 -8.46
N GLN A 207 6.84 3.67 -8.93
CA GLN A 207 5.90 3.79 -10.04
C GLN A 207 4.75 4.76 -9.73
N ALA A 208 4.13 4.65 -8.55
CA ALA A 208 3.07 5.55 -8.09
C ALA A 208 3.58 6.99 -7.96
N HIS A 209 4.78 7.20 -7.41
CA HIS A 209 5.39 8.52 -7.31
C HIS A 209 5.63 9.17 -8.68
N GLN A 210 6.18 8.41 -9.64
CA GLN A 210 6.38 8.91 -11.01
C GLN A 210 5.04 9.27 -11.67
N ALA A 211 4.00 8.45 -11.47
CA ALA A 211 2.66 8.77 -11.94
C ALA A 211 2.12 10.07 -11.32
N THR A 212 2.23 10.24 -10.00
CA THR A 212 1.82 11.47 -9.31
C THR A 212 2.58 12.69 -9.82
N LEU A 213 3.89 12.59 -10.10
CA LEU A 213 4.68 13.70 -10.67
C LEU A 213 4.18 14.12 -12.05
N LEU A 214 3.86 13.17 -12.93
CA LEU A 214 3.34 13.48 -14.26
C LEU A 214 1.96 14.14 -14.19
N MET A 215 1.10 13.67 -13.30
CA MET A 215 -0.23 14.24 -13.09
C MET A 215 -0.17 15.63 -12.44
N ALA A 216 0.75 15.83 -11.49
CA ALA A 216 1.04 17.14 -10.89
C ALA A 216 1.50 18.16 -11.96
N ALA A 217 2.37 17.74 -12.88
CA ALA A 217 2.85 18.60 -13.96
C ALA A 217 1.74 18.93 -14.97
N LEU A 218 0.89 17.94 -15.32
CA LEU A 218 -0.28 18.18 -16.17
C LEU A 218 -1.23 19.18 -15.53
N ARG A 219 -1.53 19.00 -14.24
CA ARG A 219 -2.35 19.92 -13.46
C ARG A 219 -1.76 21.33 -13.45
N GLN A 220 -0.47 21.47 -13.21
CA GLN A 220 0.18 22.78 -13.18
C GLN A 220 0.17 23.47 -14.54
N ALA A 221 0.40 22.72 -15.63
CA ALA A 221 0.40 23.28 -16.98
C ALA A 221 -0.98 23.82 -17.37
N VAL A 222 -2.05 23.21 -16.87
CA VAL A 222 -3.42 23.67 -17.07
C VAL A 222 -3.74 24.84 -16.15
N ALA A 223 -3.37 24.76 -14.87
CA ALA A 223 -3.60 25.82 -13.90
C ALA A 223 -2.93 27.15 -14.27
N ALA A 224 -1.79 27.11 -14.97
CA ALA A 224 -1.07 28.29 -15.42
C ALA A 224 -1.60 28.90 -16.72
N ASP A 225 -2.52 28.24 -17.42
CA ASP A 225 -3.06 28.69 -18.71
C ASP A 225 -4.49 29.20 -18.57
N THR A 226 -4.65 30.52 -18.64
CA THR A 226 -5.96 31.18 -18.53
C THR A 226 -6.91 30.86 -19.69
N ASN A 227 -6.43 30.23 -20.78
CA ASN A 227 -7.26 29.79 -21.90
C ASN A 227 -7.86 28.40 -21.69
N VAL A 228 -7.46 27.68 -20.64
CA VAL A 228 -8.03 26.38 -20.28
C VAL A 228 -8.96 26.54 -19.10
N LEU A 229 -10.23 26.22 -19.32
CA LEU A 229 -11.25 26.24 -18.29
C LEU A 229 -11.42 24.83 -17.69
N LEU A 230 -11.86 24.79 -16.43
CA LEU A 230 -12.31 23.54 -15.82
C LEU A 230 -13.43 22.91 -16.65
N PRO A 231 -13.47 21.57 -16.77
CA PRO A 231 -14.59 20.89 -17.41
C PRO A 231 -15.90 21.22 -16.68
N ALA A 232 -16.96 21.49 -17.45
CA ALA A 232 -18.31 21.52 -16.92
C ALA A 232 -18.74 20.11 -16.47
N ALA A 233 -19.76 20.02 -15.62
CA ALA A 233 -20.33 18.74 -15.19
C ALA A 233 -20.68 17.85 -16.39
N GLY A 234 -20.24 16.59 -16.34
CA GLY A 234 -20.41 15.61 -17.41
C GLY A 234 -19.57 15.86 -18.67
N SER A 235 -18.62 16.80 -18.64
CA SER A 235 -17.76 17.15 -19.78
C SER A 235 -16.30 16.80 -19.52
N SER A 236 -15.51 16.76 -20.60
CA SER A 236 -14.07 16.52 -20.58
C SER A 236 -13.34 17.58 -21.41
N VAL A 237 -12.15 17.94 -20.97
CA VAL A 237 -11.19 18.77 -21.69
C VAL A 237 -10.04 17.89 -22.17
N ASP A 238 -9.74 17.94 -23.47
CA ASP A 238 -8.57 17.26 -24.05
C ASP A 238 -7.29 18.09 -23.80
N LEU A 239 -6.28 17.41 -23.27
CA LEU A 239 -4.99 17.97 -22.90
C LEU A 239 -3.84 17.32 -23.67
N SER A 240 -4.13 16.44 -24.64
CA SER A 240 -3.13 15.59 -25.31
C SER A 240 -2.00 16.40 -25.94
N SER A 241 -2.30 17.49 -26.65
CA SER A 241 -1.28 18.37 -27.25
C SER A 241 -0.40 19.03 -26.19
N LYS A 242 -0.99 19.52 -25.08
CA LYS A 242 -0.26 20.18 -23.99
C LYS A 242 0.64 19.18 -23.26
N ALA A 243 0.10 18.03 -22.90
CA ALA A 243 0.84 16.94 -22.28
C ALA A 243 2.00 16.48 -23.18
N SER A 244 1.78 16.38 -24.49
CA SER A 244 2.84 16.02 -25.45
C SER A 244 3.97 17.05 -25.47
N THR A 245 3.66 18.36 -25.51
CA THR A 245 4.67 19.42 -25.45
C THR A 245 5.46 19.40 -24.14
N LEU A 246 4.79 19.19 -23.02
CA LEU A 246 5.40 19.21 -21.69
C LEU A 246 6.24 17.97 -21.38
N LEU A 247 5.73 16.79 -21.69
CA LEU A 247 6.24 15.52 -21.17
C LEU A 247 7.16 14.78 -22.15
N THR A 248 6.94 14.89 -23.46
CA THR A 248 7.77 14.18 -24.46
C THR A 248 9.27 14.46 -24.32
N PRO A 249 9.73 15.70 -24.03
CA PRO A 249 11.16 15.95 -23.80
C PRO A 249 11.76 15.20 -22.61
N LEU A 250 10.93 14.72 -21.68
CA LEU A 250 11.32 14.08 -20.42
C LEU A 250 11.16 12.56 -20.47
N LEU A 251 10.25 12.07 -21.32
CA LEU A 251 9.87 10.68 -21.43
C LEU A 251 10.72 9.95 -22.49
N SER A 252 12.01 9.78 -22.22
CA SER A 252 12.93 9.08 -23.14
C SER A 252 12.37 7.71 -23.56
N GLY A 253 12.14 7.54 -24.86
CA GLY A 253 11.61 6.31 -25.46
C GLY A 253 10.10 6.08 -25.29
N ALA A 254 9.37 6.98 -24.64
CA ALA A 254 7.92 6.92 -24.47
C ALA A 254 7.24 8.16 -25.09
N SER A 255 5.96 8.02 -25.40
CA SER A 255 5.14 9.04 -26.08
C SER A 255 3.79 9.18 -25.41
N VAL A 256 3.26 10.40 -25.41
CA VAL A 256 1.89 10.68 -24.95
C VAL A 256 0.91 10.29 -26.05
N GLN A 257 -0.08 9.47 -25.71
CA GLN A 257 -1.13 9.01 -26.62
C GLN A 257 -2.46 9.75 -26.37
N ALA A 258 -2.76 10.03 -25.10
CA ALA A 258 -3.93 10.80 -24.70
C ALA A 258 -3.67 11.48 -23.36
N ALA A 259 -4.25 12.65 -23.16
CA ALA A 259 -4.35 13.26 -21.84
C ALA A 259 -5.67 14.03 -21.72
N SER A 260 -6.33 13.97 -20.57
CA SER A 260 -7.60 14.66 -20.38
C SER A 260 -7.88 14.95 -18.90
N VAL A 261 -8.83 15.86 -18.69
CA VAL A 261 -9.46 16.11 -17.39
C VAL A 261 -10.97 16.20 -17.57
N ALA A 262 -11.71 15.46 -16.76
CA ALA A 262 -13.17 15.41 -16.80
C ALA A 262 -13.77 15.67 -15.43
N LEU A 263 -15.00 16.16 -15.39
CA LEU A 263 -15.82 16.29 -14.19
C LEU A 263 -17.07 15.43 -14.35
N ASN A 264 -17.38 14.60 -13.36
CA ASN A 264 -18.58 13.77 -13.40
C ASN A 264 -19.87 14.62 -13.45
N THR A 265 -21.00 14.00 -13.79
CA THR A 265 -22.30 14.69 -13.93
C THR A 265 -22.75 15.37 -12.64
N ASP A 266 -22.36 14.81 -11.50
CA ASP A 266 -22.78 15.27 -10.18
C ASP A 266 -21.83 16.33 -9.59
N SER A 267 -20.82 16.74 -10.37
CA SER A 267 -19.83 17.76 -10.02
C SER A 267 -19.00 17.45 -8.76
N SER A 268 -18.90 16.18 -8.38
CA SER A 268 -18.24 15.73 -7.16
C SER A 268 -16.84 15.17 -7.40
N GLU A 269 -16.56 14.61 -8.58
CA GLU A 269 -15.33 13.88 -8.85
C GLU A 269 -14.67 14.34 -10.16
N TYR A 270 -13.38 14.69 -10.06
CA TYR A 270 -12.51 14.95 -11.19
C TYR A 270 -11.77 13.68 -11.60
N THR A 271 -11.71 13.44 -12.90
CA THR A 271 -10.89 12.38 -13.49
C THR A 271 -9.77 13.00 -14.32
N TYR A 272 -8.54 12.91 -13.84
CA TYR A 272 -7.36 13.18 -14.66
C TYR A 272 -6.90 11.89 -15.31
N ARG A 273 -6.52 11.96 -16.58
CA ARG A 273 -6.07 10.79 -17.34
C ARG A 273 -4.87 11.10 -18.21
N LEU A 274 -3.92 10.18 -18.26
CA LEU A 274 -2.74 10.21 -19.12
C LEU A 274 -2.45 8.80 -19.64
N VAL A 275 -2.34 8.65 -20.95
CA VAL A 275 -1.97 7.39 -21.62
C VAL A 275 -0.62 7.56 -22.28
N LEU A 276 0.32 6.68 -21.94
CA LEU A 276 1.67 6.65 -22.47
C LEU A 276 1.93 5.35 -23.21
N GLN A 277 2.73 5.41 -24.26
CA GLN A 277 3.20 4.22 -24.98
C GLN A 277 4.71 4.23 -25.12
N ARG A 278 5.33 3.06 -24.93
CA ARG A 278 6.76 2.81 -25.11
C ARG A 278 6.98 1.58 -25.99
N GLY A 279 8.06 1.60 -26.77
CA GLY A 279 8.46 0.45 -27.58
C GLY A 279 7.51 0.15 -28.74
N SER A 280 7.73 -0.99 -29.41
CA SER A 280 6.90 -1.45 -30.53
C SER A 280 6.96 -2.96 -30.67
N GLY A 281 5.97 -3.55 -31.36
CA GLY A 281 5.92 -5.01 -31.58
C GLY A 281 6.01 -5.80 -30.27
N ALA A 282 7.05 -6.64 -30.15
CA ALA A 282 7.29 -7.51 -29.00
C ALA A 282 7.53 -6.76 -27.67
N SER A 283 8.11 -5.55 -27.75
CA SER A 283 8.47 -4.74 -26.60
C SER A 283 7.47 -3.61 -26.34
N ALA A 284 6.32 -3.63 -27.01
CA ALA A 284 5.28 -2.63 -26.84
C ALA A 284 4.72 -2.69 -25.42
N GLN A 285 4.64 -1.51 -24.80
CA GLN A 285 4.02 -1.31 -23.50
C GLN A 285 3.12 -0.09 -23.55
N THR A 286 1.98 -0.20 -22.89
CA THR A 286 1.02 0.90 -22.72
C THR A 286 0.79 1.11 -21.24
N LEU A 287 0.86 2.35 -20.79
CA LEU A 287 0.57 2.73 -19.41
C LEU A 287 -0.56 3.76 -19.41
N GLU A 288 -1.68 3.42 -18.78
CA GLU A 288 -2.71 4.39 -18.41
C GLU A 288 -2.55 4.79 -16.95
N ILE A 289 -2.52 6.10 -16.69
CA ILE A 289 -2.50 6.72 -15.37
C ILE A 289 -3.80 7.49 -15.21
N THR A 290 -4.56 7.19 -14.17
CA THR A 290 -5.84 7.84 -13.89
C THR A 290 -5.88 8.28 -12.44
N VAL A 291 -6.27 9.53 -12.18
CA VAL A 291 -6.53 10.05 -10.84
C VAL A 291 -8.00 10.41 -10.75
N LEU A 292 -8.74 9.66 -9.94
CA LEU A 292 -10.09 9.99 -9.48
C LEU A 292 -9.93 10.82 -8.21
N HIS A 293 -10.47 12.03 -8.18
CA HIS A 293 -10.25 12.98 -7.10
C HIS A 293 -11.55 13.71 -6.72
N THR A 294 -11.93 13.58 -5.46
CA THR A 294 -13.05 14.28 -4.83
C THR A 294 -12.49 15.32 -3.85
N PRO A 295 -12.43 16.60 -4.22
CA PRO A 295 -12.09 17.65 -3.27
C PRO A 295 -13.23 17.87 -2.26
N ALA A 296 -12.90 18.37 -1.07
CA ALA A 296 -13.88 18.84 -0.10
C ALA A 296 -13.77 20.37 0.09
N ASP A 297 -13.81 20.84 1.33
CA ASP A 297 -13.80 22.24 1.72
C ASP A 297 -12.40 22.89 1.71
N THR A 298 -11.33 22.11 1.80
CA THR A 298 -9.94 22.59 1.79
C THR A 298 -9.01 21.68 0.97
N ASP A 299 -7.81 22.17 0.63
CA ASP A 299 -6.74 21.35 0.00
C ASP A 299 -6.16 20.29 0.96
N ALA A 300 -6.54 20.33 2.24
CA ALA A 300 -6.20 19.31 3.23
C ALA A 300 -7.33 18.28 3.44
N HIS A 301 -8.50 18.49 2.84
CA HIS A 301 -9.65 17.59 2.91
C HIS A 301 -9.99 17.07 1.51
N TYR A 302 -9.66 15.81 1.25
CA TYR A 302 -9.96 15.20 -0.03
C TYR A 302 -9.93 13.67 0.06
N ALA A 303 -10.52 13.02 -0.93
CA ALA A 303 -10.39 11.59 -1.13
C ALA A 303 -10.29 11.24 -2.61
N GLY A 304 -9.84 10.03 -2.92
CA GLY A 304 -9.78 9.56 -4.29
C GLY A 304 -8.93 8.31 -4.47
N VAL A 305 -8.66 7.99 -5.74
CA VAL A 305 -7.84 6.84 -6.13
C VAL A 305 -6.92 7.21 -7.29
N LEU A 306 -5.63 6.94 -7.14
CA LEU A 306 -4.69 6.85 -8.25
C LEU A 306 -4.70 5.42 -8.81
N ARG A 307 -4.86 5.26 -10.11
CA ARG A 307 -4.88 3.98 -10.83
C ARG A 307 -3.79 3.97 -11.89
N LEU A 308 -3.10 2.84 -12.01
CA LEU A 308 -2.11 2.58 -13.04
C LEU A 308 -2.42 1.25 -13.72
N ALA A 309 -2.53 1.26 -15.05
CA ALA A 309 -2.66 0.06 -15.87
C ALA A 309 -1.49 -0.05 -16.85
N LEU A 310 -0.46 -0.82 -16.48
CA LEU A 310 0.69 -1.11 -17.34
C LEU A 310 0.46 -2.43 -18.07
N SER A 311 0.20 -2.37 -19.37
CA SER A 311 0.06 -3.55 -20.22
C SER A 311 1.31 -3.81 -21.05
N TYR A 312 1.67 -5.08 -21.22
CA TYR A 312 2.86 -5.53 -21.94
C TYR A 312 2.71 -6.95 -22.48
N LEU A 313 3.65 -7.38 -23.32
CA LEU A 313 3.74 -8.76 -23.82
C LEU A 313 4.82 -9.53 -23.05
N SER A 314 4.55 -10.80 -22.77
CA SER A 314 5.49 -11.70 -22.08
C SER A 314 5.50 -13.09 -22.71
N THR A 315 6.60 -13.80 -22.59
CA THR A 315 6.71 -15.25 -22.89
C THR A 315 6.59 -16.11 -21.64
N ASP A 316 6.46 -15.50 -20.46
CA ASP A 316 6.35 -16.20 -19.18
C ASP A 316 4.93 -16.72 -18.96
N ALA A 317 4.78 -18.04 -18.98
CA ALA A 317 3.51 -18.73 -18.78
C ALA A 317 3.02 -18.68 -17.32
N SER A 318 3.88 -18.37 -16.35
CA SER A 318 3.48 -18.25 -14.94
C SER A 318 2.55 -17.06 -14.71
N ILE A 319 2.78 -15.97 -15.47
CA ILE A 319 2.09 -14.68 -15.29
C ILE A 319 0.98 -14.45 -16.32
N GLY A 320 0.97 -15.22 -17.42
CA GLY A 320 0.01 -15.12 -18.51
C GLY A 320 -1.22 -16.03 -18.37
N CYS A 321 -2.19 -15.83 -19.26
CA CYS A 321 -3.32 -16.72 -19.46
C CYS A 321 -3.35 -17.25 -20.89
N VAL A 322 -3.68 -18.53 -21.06
CA VAL A 322 -3.58 -19.22 -22.37
C VAL A 322 -4.59 -18.72 -23.40
N ASP A 323 -5.71 -18.15 -22.95
CA ASP A 323 -6.73 -17.50 -23.76
C ASP A 323 -6.43 -16.01 -24.03
N GLN A 324 -5.34 -15.47 -23.47
CA GLN A 324 -4.91 -14.07 -23.60
C GLN A 324 -3.55 -13.99 -24.28
N THR A 325 -3.50 -14.39 -25.55
CA THR A 325 -2.28 -14.33 -26.36
C THR A 325 -2.42 -13.36 -27.54
N ASP A 326 -1.28 -12.92 -28.07
CA ASP A 326 -1.22 -12.26 -29.37
C ASP A 326 -1.08 -13.28 -30.52
N SER A 327 -1.03 -12.80 -31.76
CA SER A 327 -0.88 -13.64 -32.95
C SER A 327 0.46 -14.40 -33.01
N SER A 328 1.43 -14.05 -32.15
CA SER A 328 2.74 -14.69 -32.04
C SER A 328 2.85 -15.59 -30.80
N ALA A 329 1.72 -15.95 -30.19
CA ALA A 329 1.64 -16.78 -28.98
C ALA A 329 2.34 -16.20 -27.74
N ARG A 330 2.57 -14.87 -27.69
CA ARG A 330 3.01 -14.19 -26.47
C ARG A 330 1.80 -13.87 -25.61
N TYR A 331 1.96 -14.00 -24.31
CA TYR A 331 0.93 -13.64 -23.34
C TYR A 331 0.75 -12.13 -23.29
N LYS A 332 -0.51 -11.69 -23.30
CA LYS A 332 -0.92 -10.34 -22.95
C LYS A 332 -1.04 -10.28 -21.43
N VAL A 333 -0.28 -9.39 -20.82
CA VAL A 333 -0.19 -9.27 -19.36
C VAL A 333 -0.36 -7.81 -18.99
N ALA A 334 -0.95 -7.57 -17.82
CA ALA A 334 -1.04 -6.26 -17.22
C ALA A 334 -0.58 -6.28 -15.77
N ARG A 335 0.19 -5.27 -15.38
CA ARG A 335 0.47 -4.94 -13.98
C ARG A 335 -0.42 -3.77 -13.60
N LEU A 336 -1.26 -3.98 -12.60
CA LEU A 336 -2.22 -2.98 -12.15
C LEU A 336 -1.91 -2.53 -10.73
N VAL A 337 -2.11 -1.24 -10.48
CA VAL A 337 -1.92 -0.61 -9.18
C VAL A 337 -3.09 0.33 -8.91
N SER A 338 -3.65 0.28 -7.70
CA SER A 338 -4.57 1.30 -7.19
C SER A 338 -4.08 1.81 -5.84
N LEU A 339 -4.02 3.12 -5.67
CA LEU A 339 -3.71 3.81 -4.41
C LEU A 339 -4.92 4.67 -4.02
N GLY A 340 -5.75 4.15 -3.13
CA GLY A 340 -6.78 4.94 -2.47
C GLY A 340 -6.14 5.90 -1.47
N TYR A 341 -6.66 7.11 -1.38
CA TYR A 341 -6.19 8.12 -0.43
C TYR A 341 -7.36 8.89 0.19
N ASN A 342 -7.22 9.27 1.45
CA ASN A 342 -8.13 10.15 2.16
C ASN A 342 -7.33 11.02 3.12
N ARG A 343 -7.42 12.34 2.95
CA ARG A 343 -6.75 13.31 3.81
C ARG A 343 -7.78 14.06 4.64
N GLN A 344 -7.51 14.12 5.94
CA GLN A 344 -8.24 14.90 6.94
C GLN A 344 -7.19 15.68 7.76
N ASP A 345 -6.98 16.95 7.43
CA ASP A 345 -5.93 17.81 7.98
C ASP A 345 -4.51 17.19 7.86
N GLN A 346 -3.96 16.75 9.00
CA GLN A 346 -2.63 16.16 9.12
C GLN A 346 -2.65 14.63 8.98
N TRP A 347 -3.83 14.02 8.90
CA TRP A 347 -3.97 12.57 8.77
C TRP A 347 -4.18 12.21 7.30
N LEU A 348 -3.27 11.40 6.77
CA LEU A 348 -3.35 10.86 5.43
C LEU A 348 -3.46 9.33 5.51
N SER A 349 -4.64 8.82 5.18
CA SER A 349 -4.87 7.38 5.05
C SER A 349 -4.64 6.95 3.60
N LEU A 350 -3.81 5.92 3.42
CA LEU A 350 -3.42 5.39 2.12
C LEU A 350 -3.75 3.90 2.04
N ARG A 351 -4.28 3.45 0.91
CA ARG A 351 -4.61 2.05 0.64
C ARG A 351 -4.09 1.64 -0.73
N LEU A 352 -2.95 0.96 -0.74
CA LEU A 352 -2.30 0.48 -1.94
C LEU A 352 -2.71 -0.96 -2.23
N ARG A 353 -3.08 -1.26 -3.48
CA ARG A 353 -3.32 -2.61 -3.98
C ARG A 353 -2.59 -2.77 -5.30
N ALA A 354 -1.92 -3.89 -5.51
CA ALA A 354 -1.25 -4.17 -6.77
C ALA A 354 -1.23 -5.68 -7.07
N GLY A 355 -1.21 -6.03 -8.36
CA GLY A 355 -1.13 -7.43 -8.80
C GLY A 355 -0.86 -7.56 -10.29
N GLN A 356 -0.61 -8.80 -10.73
CA GLN A 356 -0.52 -9.15 -12.14
C GLN A 356 -1.85 -9.70 -12.63
N TYR A 357 -2.24 -9.32 -13.84
CA TYR A 357 -3.51 -9.60 -14.50
C TYR A 357 -3.26 -10.09 -15.91
N CYS A 358 -4.21 -10.88 -16.44
CA CYS A 358 -4.16 -11.34 -17.81
C CYS A 358 -4.84 -10.33 -18.75
N GLY A 359 -4.32 -10.21 -19.97
CA GLY A 359 -4.84 -9.33 -21.02
C GLY A 359 -4.09 -8.00 -21.17
N ASN A 360 -4.52 -7.20 -22.12
CA ASN A 360 -3.94 -5.90 -22.47
C ASN A 360 -5.08 -4.93 -22.76
N GLY A 361 -4.99 -3.69 -22.26
CA GLY A 361 -6.01 -2.67 -22.48
C GLY A 361 -6.21 -2.41 -23.98
N SER A 362 -7.47 -2.35 -24.40
CA SER A 362 -7.85 -2.26 -25.81
C SER A 362 -8.59 -0.97 -26.16
N SER A 363 -9.28 -0.33 -25.21
CA SER A 363 -9.83 1.01 -25.44
C SER A 363 -8.81 2.11 -25.23
N ASN A 364 -9.13 3.22 -25.89
CA ASN A 364 -8.56 4.53 -25.62
C ASN A 364 -9.34 5.29 -24.55
N THR A 365 -10.25 4.66 -23.78
CA THR A 365 -11.11 5.36 -22.80
C THR A 365 -10.90 4.95 -21.35
N ASN A 366 -10.77 3.66 -21.02
CA ASN A 366 -10.52 3.20 -19.64
C ASN A 366 -9.90 1.79 -19.63
N GLN A 367 -8.57 1.71 -19.74
CA GLN A 367 -7.87 0.43 -19.77
C GLN A 367 -7.91 -0.31 -18.43
N PHE A 368 -8.04 0.41 -17.32
CA PHE A 368 -8.01 -0.19 -15.98
C PHE A 368 -9.24 -1.07 -15.74
N GLU A 369 -10.44 -0.58 -16.06
CA GLU A 369 -11.70 -1.32 -15.87
C GLU A 369 -11.93 -2.43 -16.90
N GLU A 370 -11.20 -2.41 -18.03
CA GLU A 370 -11.16 -3.55 -18.94
C GLU A 370 -10.36 -4.73 -18.40
N LEU A 371 -9.44 -4.48 -17.45
CA LEU A 371 -8.46 -5.46 -17.00
C LEU A 371 -8.77 -5.98 -15.59
N ALA A 372 -9.41 -5.18 -14.75
CA ALA A 372 -9.72 -5.53 -13.37
C ALA A 372 -11.13 -5.15 -12.94
N ALA A 373 -11.70 -5.98 -12.07
CA ALA A 373 -12.81 -5.60 -11.22
C ALA A 373 -12.33 -4.63 -10.14
N THR A 374 -13.19 -3.68 -9.79
CA THR A 374 -12.93 -2.67 -8.77
C THR A 374 -13.96 -2.76 -7.65
N ALA A 375 -13.50 -2.50 -6.43
CA ALA A 375 -14.37 -2.27 -5.30
C ALA A 375 -15.14 -0.94 -5.50
N MET A 376 -16.18 -0.70 -4.68
CA MET A 376 -16.95 0.56 -4.75
C MET A 376 -16.10 1.82 -4.56
N SER A 377 -14.98 1.71 -3.84
CA SER A 377 -14.03 2.82 -3.68
C SER A 377 -13.26 3.14 -4.97
N GLY A 378 -13.33 2.27 -5.96
CA GLY A 378 -12.58 2.38 -7.20
C GLY A 378 -11.18 1.75 -7.16
N GLU A 379 -10.80 1.07 -6.08
CA GLU A 379 -9.55 0.30 -6.01
C GLU A 379 -9.71 -1.12 -6.58
N LEU A 380 -8.60 -1.81 -6.87
CA LEU A 380 -8.62 -3.22 -7.30
C LEU A 380 -9.35 -4.09 -6.28
N ASP A 381 -10.30 -4.92 -6.73
CA ASP A 381 -11.01 -5.84 -5.84
C ASP A 381 -10.16 -7.10 -5.54
N PRO A 382 -9.71 -7.31 -4.27
CA PRO A 382 -8.89 -8.47 -3.91
C PRO A 382 -9.68 -9.79 -3.95
N ALA A 383 -11.02 -9.74 -3.90
CA ALA A 383 -11.89 -10.91 -3.93
C ALA A 383 -12.09 -11.48 -5.33
N VAL A 384 -11.72 -10.74 -6.38
CA VAL A 384 -11.81 -11.20 -7.76
C VAL A 384 -10.43 -11.69 -8.23
N PHE A 385 -10.28 -13.01 -8.38
CA PHE A 385 -9.04 -13.66 -8.78
C PHE A 385 -9.29 -14.80 -9.78
N LEU A 386 -8.22 -15.23 -10.46
CA LEU A 386 -8.28 -16.36 -11.39
C LEU A 386 -7.88 -17.66 -10.69
N ALA A 387 -8.80 -18.62 -10.63
CA ALA A 387 -8.53 -19.96 -10.09
C ALA A 387 -7.76 -20.88 -11.06
N SER A 388 -7.47 -20.41 -12.27
CA SER A 388 -6.76 -21.16 -13.32
C SER A 388 -5.94 -20.22 -14.20
N ASN A 389 -5.24 -20.75 -15.19
CA ASN A 389 -4.52 -19.98 -16.22
C ASN A 389 -5.42 -19.56 -17.40
N LEU A 390 -6.75 -19.53 -17.20
CA LEU A 390 -7.74 -18.98 -18.13
C LEU A 390 -8.36 -17.72 -17.53
N ARG A 391 -8.40 -16.64 -18.31
CA ARG A 391 -9.07 -15.39 -17.90
C ARG A 391 -10.58 -15.50 -18.11
N GLY A 392 -11.02 -15.93 -19.29
CA GLY A 392 -12.43 -15.90 -19.67
C GLY A 392 -13.02 -14.50 -19.50
N SER A 393 -14.19 -14.41 -18.85
CA SER A 393 -14.84 -13.14 -18.51
C SER A 393 -14.42 -12.57 -17.15
N THR A 394 -13.57 -13.25 -16.38
CA THR A 394 -13.21 -12.84 -15.03
C THR A 394 -12.10 -11.77 -15.09
N LEU A 395 -12.36 -10.61 -14.49
CA LEU A 395 -11.42 -9.50 -14.38
C LEU A 395 -10.62 -9.57 -13.07
N GLY A 396 -10.05 -10.74 -12.80
CA GLY A 396 -9.38 -11.03 -11.53
C GLY A 396 -7.87 -11.04 -11.63
N TRP A 397 -7.22 -10.84 -10.48
CA TRP A 397 -5.77 -10.96 -10.41
C TRP A 397 -5.34 -12.41 -10.61
N ARG A 398 -4.19 -12.58 -11.27
CA ARG A 398 -3.59 -13.87 -11.62
C ARG A 398 -2.56 -14.32 -10.60
N GLN A 399 -1.74 -13.39 -10.13
CA GLN A 399 -0.65 -13.67 -9.19
C GLN A 399 -0.10 -12.40 -8.53
N GLY A 400 0.69 -12.61 -7.46
CA GLY A 400 1.55 -11.61 -6.84
C GLY A 400 0.79 -10.44 -6.25
N PHE A 401 -0.42 -10.68 -5.72
CA PHE A 401 -1.25 -9.62 -5.18
C PHE A 401 -0.69 -9.13 -3.85
N MET A 402 -0.75 -7.82 -3.63
CA MET A 402 -0.37 -7.17 -2.39
C MET A 402 -1.39 -6.10 -2.00
N ARG A 403 -1.54 -5.91 -0.70
CA ARG A 403 -2.39 -4.88 -0.07
C ARG A 403 -1.55 -4.17 0.99
N MET A 404 -1.60 -2.85 1.01
CA MET A 404 -1.02 -2.04 2.08
C MET A 404 -2.04 -1.01 2.54
N ALA A 405 -2.25 -0.89 3.83
CA ALA A 405 -2.89 0.29 4.43
C ALA A 405 -1.85 1.01 5.29
N ASN A 406 -1.85 2.33 5.23
CA ASN A 406 -0.88 3.17 5.92
C ASN A 406 -1.58 4.47 6.38
N ASP A 407 -1.61 4.71 7.68
CA ASP A 407 -2.15 5.93 8.26
C ASP A 407 -1.00 6.81 8.74
N VAL A 408 -0.83 7.96 8.07
CA VAL A 408 0.34 8.81 8.22
C VAL A 408 -0.04 10.12 8.88
N LEU A 409 0.68 10.47 9.94
CA LEU A 409 0.67 11.80 10.52
C LEU A 409 1.66 12.67 9.74
N VAL A 410 1.17 13.48 8.81
CA VAL A 410 1.98 14.25 7.85
C VAL A 410 2.95 15.21 8.55
N SER A 411 2.56 15.79 9.68
CA SER A 411 3.40 16.73 10.44
C SER A 411 4.60 16.08 11.13
N ALA A 412 4.48 14.82 11.57
CA ALA A 412 5.53 14.07 12.24
C ALA A 412 6.23 13.06 11.32
N GLN A 413 5.63 12.72 10.18
CA GLN A 413 6.04 11.65 9.29
C GLN A 413 6.18 10.31 10.03
N THR A 414 5.28 10.06 10.98
CA THR A 414 5.10 8.79 11.67
C THR A 414 3.89 8.08 11.10
N SER A 415 3.89 6.75 11.17
CA SER A 415 2.81 5.98 10.58
C SER A 415 2.60 4.64 11.25
N ASP A 416 1.34 4.19 11.25
CA ASP A 416 0.97 2.80 11.43
C ASP A 416 0.64 2.19 10.06
N PHE A 417 1.09 0.97 9.81
CA PHE A 417 0.82 0.30 8.54
C PHE A 417 0.54 -1.20 8.70
N ALA A 418 -0.18 -1.74 7.73
CA ALA A 418 -0.38 -3.16 7.50
C ALA A 418 -0.05 -3.45 6.03
N TYR A 419 0.85 -4.39 5.77
CA TYR A 419 1.26 -4.82 4.43
C TYR A 419 1.08 -6.33 4.31
N ALA A 420 0.18 -6.80 3.45
CA ALA A 420 -0.06 -8.22 3.20
C ALA A 420 0.19 -8.58 1.73
N TRP A 421 0.67 -9.80 1.48
CA TRP A 421 0.89 -10.29 0.12
C TRP A 421 0.65 -11.79 -0.03
N GLN A 422 0.34 -12.18 -1.28
CA GLN A 422 0.13 -13.56 -1.67
C GLN A 422 0.57 -13.79 -3.12
N ASP A 423 1.33 -14.86 -3.36
CA ASP A 423 1.89 -15.14 -4.69
C ASP A 423 0.85 -15.71 -5.66
N LEU A 424 -0.04 -16.58 -5.17
CA LEU A 424 -1.08 -17.21 -5.98
C LEU A 424 -2.44 -17.13 -5.27
N PRO A 425 -3.56 -17.07 -6.01
CA PRO A 425 -4.88 -17.15 -5.40
C PRO A 425 -5.09 -18.50 -4.70
N LEU A 426 -5.55 -18.47 -3.45
CA LEU A 426 -5.79 -19.67 -2.63
C LEU A 426 -7.26 -19.82 -2.22
N SER A 427 -8.16 -19.16 -2.97
CA SER A 427 -9.61 -19.26 -2.86
C SER A 427 -10.20 -19.02 -1.47
N GLY A 428 -9.58 -18.14 -0.67
CA GLY A 428 -10.08 -17.82 0.67
C GLY A 428 -9.84 -18.90 1.73
N LEU A 429 -9.17 -20.01 1.37
CA LEU A 429 -8.95 -21.18 2.24
C LEU A 429 -7.57 -21.20 2.90
N SER A 430 -6.76 -20.17 2.68
CA SER A 430 -5.37 -20.12 3.14
C SER A 430 -5.10 -18.82 3.90
N ARG A 431 -3.82 -18.52 4.09
CA ARG A 431 -3.30 -17.33 4.76
C ARG A 431 -2.46 -16.50 3.80
N ALA A 432 -2.44 -15.19 4.00
CA ALA A 432 -1.44 -14.31 3.41
C ALA A 432 -0.32 -14.01 4.41
N ARG A 433 0.85 -13.68 3.88
CA ARG A 433 1.97 -13.16 4.68
C ARG A 433 1.72 -11.70 4.97
N MET A 434 2.14 -11.22 6.14
CA MET A 434 1.87 -9.86 6.58
C MET A 434 3.03 -9.25 7.38
N PHE A 435 3.34 -8.00 7.08
CA PHE A 435 4.00 -7.07 7.99
C PHE A 435 2.98 -6.12 8.61
N ALA A 436 3.17 -5.80 9.88
CA ALA A 436 2.56 -4.63 10.52
C ALA A 436 3.68 -3.79 11.13
N GLY A 437 3.45 -2.49 11.30
CA GLY A 437 4.42 -1.65 11.98
C GLY A 437 3.84 -0.38 12.58
N HIS A 438 4.54 0.09 13.60
CA HIS A 438 4.20 1.27 14.39
C HIS A 438 5.43 2.18 14.48
N GLY A 439 5.32 3.39 13.96
CA GLY A 439 6.37 4.40 13.99
C GLY A 439 6.08 5.52 15.00
N THR A 440 7.09 5.91 15.77
CA THR A 440 6.99 7.05 16.71
C THR A 440 8.12 8.06 16.51
N LEU A 441 7.89 9.28 16.98
CA LEU A 441 8.85 10.38 17.02
C LEU A 441 8.87 10.97 18.44
N ASP A 442 10.03 10.93 19.08
CA ASP A 442 10.29 11.71 20.28
C ASP A 442 10.66 13.14 19.86
N THR A 443 9.75 14.10 20.08
CA THR A 443 9.97 15.49 19.67
C THR A 443 11.05 16.21 20.47
N SER A 444 11.44 15.69 21.64
CA SER A 444 12.47 16.29 22.49
C SER A 444 13.89 15.93 22.02
N THR A 445 14.11 14.67 21.66
CA THR A 445 15.40 14.17 21.16
C THR A 445 15.47 14.14 19.64
N GLN A 446 14.32 14.31 18.99
CA GLN A 446 14.07 14.05 17.58
C GLN A 446 14.31 12.60 17.17
N ALA A 447 14.50 11.66 18.11
CA ALA A 447 14.72 10.26 17.77
C ALA A 447 13.43 9.59 17.26
N ARG A 448 13.58 8.69 16.29
CA ARG A 448 12.46 7.87 15.79
C ARG A 448 12.62 6.42 16.22
N THR A 449 11.49 5.75 16.39
CA THR A 449 11.46 4.30 16.54
C THR A 449 10.49 3.69 15.55
N LEU A 450 10.77 2.47 15.11
CA LEU A 450 9.90 1.69 14.24
C LEU A 450 9.86 0.26 14.76
N ALA A 451 8.69 -0.15 15.26
CA ALA A 451 8.39 -1.53 15.61
C ALA A 451 7.87 -2.25 14.37
N LEU A 452 8.49 -3.36 14.00
CA LEU A 452 8.09 -4.20 12.86
C LEU A 452 7.70 -5.59 13.33
N PHE A 453 6.51 -5.99 12.94
CA PHE A 453 5.90 -7.28 13.26
C PHE A 453 5.70 -8.08 11.97
N HIS A 454 5.96 -9.38 12.01
CA HIS A 454 5.65 -10.26 10.89
C HIS A 454 4.95 -11.54 11.34
N GLY A 455 4.00 -11.93 10.50
CA GLY A 455 3.21 -13.13 10.69
C GLY A 455 2.30 -13.38 9.50
N TYR A 456 1.25 -14.12 9.75
CA TYR A 456 0.24 -14.50 8.79
C TYR A 456 -1.11 -13.89 9.17
N THR A 457 -1.86 -13.51 8.16
CA THR A 457 -3.24 -13.03 8.28
C THR A 457 -4.19 -14.00 7.57
N ASP A 458 -5.48 -13.68 7.48
CA ASP A 458 -6.41 -14.41 6.62
C ASP A 458 -5.98 -14.32 5.13
N ASP A 459 -6.69 -15.00 4.23
CA ASP A 459 -6.38 -14.95 2.81
C ASP A 459 -6.43 -13.49 2.30
N ILE A 460 -5.58 -13.16 1.32
CA ILE A 460 -5.49 -11.78 0.86
C ILE A 460 -6.81 -11.23 0.30
N SER A 461 -7.71 -12.11 -0.17
CA SER A 461 -9.04 -11.78 -0.65
C SER A 461 -10.01 -11.31 0.43
N ASN A 462 -9.76 -11.64 1.71
CA ASN A 462 -10.71 -11.38 2.79
C ASN A 462 -10.12 -10.83 4.09
N THR A 463 -8.80 -10.69 4.20
CA THR A 463 -8.16 -10.08 5.39
C THR A 463 -8.59 -8.62 5.59
N ASP A 464 -8.78 -8.25 6.85
CA ASP A 464 -9.07 -6.89 7.32
C ASP A 464 -7.83 -6.16 7.87
N GLY A 465 -6.68 -6.83 7.92
CA GLY A 465 -5.46 -6.31 8.56
C GLY A 465 -5.07 -7.03 9.85
N THR A 466 -5.90 -7.96 10.35
CA THR A 466 -5.62 -8.68 11.60
C THR A 466 -4.49 -9.69 11.42
N MET A 467 -3.39 -9.52 12.17
CA MET A 467 -2.33 -10.54 12.27
C MET A 467 -2.79 -11.69 13.17
N ARG A 468 -2.85 -12.90 12.62
CA ARG A 468 -3.33 -14.10 13.31
C ARG A 468 -2.22 -14.82 14.09
N GLY A 469 -0.97 -14.67 13.68
CA GLY A 469 0.20 -15.30 14.29
C GLY A 469 1.11 -15.97 13.27
N MET A 470 1.92 -16.95 13.67
CA MET A 470 2.94 -17.57 12.83
C MET A 470 2.54 -18.94 12.32
N VAL A 471 2.78 -19.20 11.03
CA VAL A 471 2.78 -20.55 10.46
C VAL A 471 4.22 -20.96 10.20
N CYS A 472 4.77 -21.78 11.10
CA CYS A 472 6.18 -22.16 11.08
C CYS A 472 6.52 -23.28 10.09
N ASN A 473 5.54 -24.13 9.74
CA ASN A 473 5.70 -25.16 8.70
C ASN A 473 4.58 -25.01 7.67
N TRP A 474 4.84 -24.20 6.64
CA TRP A 474 3.87 -23.85 5.60
C TRP A 474 3.77 -24.91 4.50
N SER A 475 4.91 -25.33 3.95
CA SER A 475 5.01 -26.28 2.83
C SER A 475 6.02 -27.40 3.07
N GLY A 476 6.55 -27.52 4.29
CA GLY A 476 7.43 -28.63 4.66
C GLY A 476 6.70 -29.95 4.92
N PRO A 477 7.46 -31.03 5.16
CA PRO A 477 6.88 -32.34 5.44
C PRO A 477 5.93 -32.31 6.64
N GLY A 478 4.76 -32.94 6.50
CA GLY A 478 3.76 -32.98 7.55
C GLY A 478 3.18 -31.61 7.94
N ALA A 479 3.30 -30.59 7.07
CA ALA A 479 2.74 -29.26 7.30
C ALA A 479 1.24 -29.32 7.57
N THR A 480 0.82 -28.72 8.69
CA THR A 480 -0.60 -28.58 9.06
C THR A 480 -1.14 -27.18 8.83
N LYS A 481 -0.27 -26.22 8.51
CA LYS A 481 -0.57 -24.77 8.44
C LYS A 481 -1.26 -24.22 9.70
N THR A 482 -1.00 -24.86 10.84
CA THR A 482 -1.50 -24.41 12.14
C THR A 482 -0.87 -23.09 12.51
N VAL A 483 -1.70 -22.13 12.91
CA VAL A 483 -1.25 -20.81 13.37
C VAL A 483 -0.87 -20.91 14.84
N GLN A 484 0.36 -20.55 15.15
CA GLN A 484 0.87 -20.40 16.50
C GLN A 484 0.62 -18.98 16.98
N ASN A 485 0.24 -18.82 18.25
CA ASN A 485 0.06 -17.52 18.91
C ASN A 485 1.42 -16.87 19.22
N ALA A 486 2.17 -16.58 18.16
CA ALA A 486 3.53 -16.06 18.17
C ALA A 486 3.75 -15.24 16.89
N TYR A 487 4.75 -14.38 16.88
CA TYR A 487 5.09 -13.50 15.77
C TYR A 487 6.58 -13.18 15.74
N GLN A 488 7.09 -12.83 14.55
CA GLN A 488 8.43 -12.28 14.42
C GLN A 488 8.42 -10.79 14.73
N TYR A 489 9.46 -10.30 15.39
CA TYR A 489 9.53 -8.90 15.83
C TYR A 489 10.93 -8.31 15.67
N GLN A 490 11.01 -7.08 15.15
CA GLN A 490 12.21 -6.25 15.19
C GLN A 490 11.88 -4.83 15.64
N GLN A 491 12.60 -4.33 16.64
CA GLN A 491 12.55 -2.93 17.06
C GLN A 491 13.71 -2.18 16.46
N LEU A 492 13.42 -1.09 15.75
CA LEU A 492 14.40 -0.22 15.12
C LEU A 492 14.41 1.15 15.79
N THR A 493 15.58 1.79 15.81
CA THR A 493 15.74 3.17 16.26
C THR A 493 16.54 3.97 15.25
N LEU A 494 16.22 5.26 15.15
CA LEU A 494 16.94 6.22 14.32
C LEU A 494 17.26 7.45 15.18
N GLY A 495 18.54 7.66 15.45
CA GLY A 495 19.01 8.85 16.15
C GLY A 495 18.91 10.11 15.30
N SER A 496 18.97 11.28 15.92
CA SER A 496 18.76 12.58 15.26
C SER A 496 19.73 12.91 14.10
N SER A 497 20.91 12.27 14.09
CA SER A 497 21.93 12.41 13.05
C SER A 497 22.20 11.13 12.25
N ALA A 498 21.47 10.05 12.54
CA ALA A 498 21.65 8.77 11.84
C ALA A 498 20.98 8.79 10.47
N THR A 499 21.60 8.13 9.49
CA THR A 499 21.08 7.98 8.12
C THR A 499 20.41 6.63 7.88
N ASP A 500 20.54 5.71 8.84
CA ASP A 500 20.07 4.32 8.75
C ASP A 500 19.51 3.85 10.09
N TRP A 501 18.56 2.92 10.01
CA TRP A 501 17.97 2.28 11.18
C TRP A 501 18.98 1.42 11.92
N ALA A 502 19.12 1.63 13.22
CA ALA A 502 19.81 0.73 14.11
C ALA A 502 18.86 -0.38 14.58
N LEU A 503 19.29 -1.64 14.48
CA LEU A 503 18.57 -2.78 15.05
C LEU A 503 18.73 -2.77 16.57
N GLY A 504 17.62 -2.71 17.29
CA GLY A 504 17.56 -2.84 18.74
C GLY A 504 17.29 -4.28 19.16
N THR A 505 16.02 -4.66 19.23
CA THR A 505 15.58 -6.02 19.58
C THR A 505 15.25 -6.80 18.31
N SER A 506 15.63 -8.08 18.25
CA SER A 506 15.24 -9.01 17.20
C SER A 506 14.73 -10.31 17.83
N ARG A 507 13.58 -10.80 17.37
CA ARG A 507 12.93 -12.04 17.78
C ARG A 507 12.35 -12.71 16.55
N VAL A 508 13.22 -13.32 15.76
CA VAL A 508 12.89 -13.75 14.40
C VAL A 508 13.19 -15.21 14.12
N HIS A 509 13.90 -15.88 15.02
CA HIS A 509 14.38 -17.23 14.79
C HIS A 509 13.38 -18.30 15.29
N TYR A 510 13.08 -19.26 14.42
CA TYR A 510 12.23 -20.40 14.71
C TYR A 510 12.67 -21.61 13.86
N ALA A 511 12.31 -22.81 14.28
CA ALA A 511 12.50 -24.01 13.47
C ALA A 511 11.29 -24.22 12.54
N PRO A 512 11.48 -24.67 11.29
CA PRO A 512 10.40 -24.79 10.30
C PRO A 512 9.50 -26.02 10.54
N THR A 513 9.04 -26.21 11.77
CA THR A 513 8.18 -27.31 12.22
C THR A 513 6.80 -26.77 12.63
N ASN A 514 5.80 -27.65 12.76
CA ASN A 514 4.46 -27.26 13.22
C ASN A 514 4.49 -26.64 14.64
N SER A 515 5.53 -26.87 15.45
CA SER A 515 5.72 -26.34 16.81
C SER A 515 6.67 -25.15 16.88
N CYS A 516 7.23 -24.69 15.77
CA CYS A 516 8.26 -23.65 15.70
C CYS A 516 9.59 -23.99 16.40
N SER A 517 9.77 -25.24 16.85
CA SER A 517 10.94 -25.73 17.59
C SER A 517 11.44 -27.04 16.99
N ALA A 518 12.73 -27.35 17.16
CA ALA A 518 13.37 -28.56 16.66
C ALA A 518 13.85 -29.48 17.79
N SER A 519 13.72 -30.79 17.58
CA SER A 519 14.27 -31.82 18.44
C SER A 519 15.79 -31.90 18.34
N SER A 520 16.42 -32.72 19.17
CA SER A 520 17.85 -33.03 19.07
C SER A 520 18.23 -33.83 17.80
N THR A 521 17.24 -34.35 17.07
CA THR A 521 17.48 -35.17 15.87
C THR A 521 17.33 -34.42 14.56
N MET A 522 16.49 -33.37 14.55
CA MET A 522 16.32 -32.49 13.41
C MET A 522 17.47 -31.49 13.30
N ARG A 523 17.93 -31.26 12.08
CA ARG A 523 18.85 -30.17 11.73
C ARG A 523 18.20 -29.32 10.67
N PHE A 524 18.43 -28.02 10.71
CA PHE A 524 18.01 -27.12 9.64
C PHE A 524 18.97 -25.94 9.54
N ASP A 525 19.01 -25.32 8.36
CA ASP A 525 19.76 -24.10 8.09
C ASP A 525 19.09 -22.95 8.85
N ALA A 526 19.56 -22.70 10.06
CA ALA A 526 18.98 -21.78 11.03
C ALA A 526 19.47 -20.34 10.82
N ASN A 527 20.63 -20.17 10.18
CA ASN A 527 21.19 -18.87 9.86
C ASN A 527 20.85 -18.40 8.42
N GLY A 528 20.23 -19.25 7.61
CA GLY A 528 19.81 -18.95 6.24
C GLY A 528 20.99 -18.66 5.31
N ASP A 529 22.13 -19.32 5.50
CA ASP A 529 23.33 -19.16 4.67
C ASP A 529 23.40 -20.10 3.45
N GLY A 530 22.44 -21.02 3.35
CA GLY A 530 22.34 -22.00 2.28
C GLY A 530 23.18 -23.26 2.53
N SER A 531 23.85 -23.36 3.68
CA SER A 531 24.71 -24.49 4.05
C SER A 531 24.30 -25.08 5.40
N LEU A 532 24.03 -26.39 5.45
CA LEU A 532 23.61 -27.04 6.69
C LEU A 532 24.79 -27.56 7.53
N GLY A 533 25.13 -26.86 8.61
CA GLY A 533 26.17 -27.24 9.57
C GLY A 533 25.85 -28.54 10.34
N SER A 534 26.89 -29.25 10.81
CA SER A 534 26.81 -30.60 11.42
C SER A 534 25.89 -30.71 12.65
N SER A 535 25.76 -29.64 13.42
CA SER A 535 24.89 -29.52 14.60
C SER A 535 23.89 -28.38 14.50
N GLU A 536 23.76 -27.77 13.32
CA GLU A 536 22.95 -26.58 13.14
C GLU A 536 21.45 -26.88 13.26
N GLY A 537 20.72 -26.00 13.94
CA GLY A 537 19.29 -26.11 14.14
C GLY A 537 18.85 -27.25 15.08
N GLN A 538 19.76 -28.01 15.68
CA GLN A 538 19.41 -29.07 16.65
C GLN A 538 18.95 -28.48 17.97
N SER A 539 17.97 -29.13 18.60
CA SER A 539 17.42 -28.74 19.92
C SER A 539 16.99 -27.27 19.96
N PHE A 540 16.56 -26.73 18.82
CA PHE A 540 16.24 -25.31 18.68
C PHE A 540 14.92 -24.99 19.37
N SER A 541 14.94 -24.03 20.31
CA SER A 541 13.73 -23.45 20.87
C SER A 541 13.39 -22.16 20.14
N SER A 542 12.13 -22.00 19.76
CA SER A 542 11.63 -20.75 19.16
C SER A 542 12.00 -19.52 20.00
N ASP A 543 12.49 -18.48 19.32
CA ASP A 543 12.72 -17.13 19.86
C ASP A 543 11.66 -16.14 19.33
N LEU A 544 10.53 -16.65 18.84
CA LEU A 544 9.43 -15.78 18.41
C LEU A 544 8.87 -15.01 19.61
N ALA A 545 8.43 -13.78 19.35
CA ALA A 545 7.65 -13.05 20.33
C ALA A 545 6.30 -13.76 20.55
N VAL A 546 5.85 -13.78 21.80
CA VAL A 546 4.56 -14.35 22.20
C VAL A 546 3.76 -13.30 22.94
N PRO A 547 2.42 -13.26 22.76
CA PRO A 547 1.57 -12.35 23.52
C PRO A 547 1.71 -12.51 25.02
N SER A 548 1.56 -11.41 25.73
CA SER A 548 1.51 -11.41 27.19
C SER A 548 0.15 -11.92 27.68
N GLY A 549 0.16 -12.78 28.70
CA GLY A 549 -1.08 -13.32 29.28
C GLY A 549 -1.87 -14.19 28.30
N SER A 550 -3.15 -13.85 28.09
CA SER A 550 -4.10 -14.58 27.23
C SER A 550 -4.48 -13.82 25.96
N ASN A 551 -3.72 -12.78 25.60
CA ASN A 551 -3.95 -12.00 24.40
C ASN A 551 -3.72 -12.86 23.15
N ASP A 552 -4.44 -12.54 22.06
CA ASP A 552 -3.99 -12.96 20.74
C ASP A 552 -2.88 -12.02 20.22
N VAL A 553 -2.27 -12.39 19.09
CA VAL A 553 -1.19 -11.60 18.49
C VAL A 553 -1.64 -10.18 18.15
N HIS A 554 -2.86 -9.98 17.66
CA HIS A 554 -3.29 -8.65 17.23
C HIS A 554 -3.54 -7.72 18.42
N ASP A 555 -4.18 -8.24 19.47
CA ASP A 555 -4.40 -7.52 20.72
C ASP A 555 -3.06 -7.13 21.38
N GLU A 556 -2.04 -8.00 21.31
CA GLU A 556 -0.70 -7.69 21.80
C GLU A 556 -0.05 -6.54 21.01
N LEU A 557 -0.16 -6.54 19.68
CA LEU A 557 0.34 -5.45 18.84
C LEU A 557 -0.31 -4.11 19.26
N ILE A 558 -1.64 -4.10 19.47
CA ILE A 558 -2.37 -2.90 19.93
C ILE A 558 -1.89 -2.44 21.30
N GLN A 559 -1.64 -3.36 22.24
CA GLN A 559 -1.07 -3.02 23.56
C GLN A 559 0.34 -2.45 23.45
N GLN A 560 1.08 -2.78 22.40
CA GLN A 560 2.39 -2.21 22.07
C GLN A 560 2.30 -0.87 21.30
N GLY A 561 1.09 -0.32 21.13
CA GLY A 561 0.84 1.00 20.55
C GLY A 561 0.43 1.00 19.08
N TYR A 562 0.40 -0.17 18.42
CA TYR A 562 -0.03 -0.28 17.03
C TYR A 562 -1.51 0.09 16.86
N LEU A 563 -1.80 1.01 15.95
CA LEU A 563 -3.17 1.33 15.55
C LEU A 563 -3.45 0.72 14.19
N SER A 564 -4.24 -0.35 14.15
CA SER A 564 -4.46 -1.10 12.91
C SER A 564 -5.16 -0.27 11.83
N PRO A 565 -4.47 0.03 10.71
CA PRO A 565 -5.12 0.65 9.56
C PRO A 565 -5.99 -0.38 8.87
N VAL A 566 -7.17 0.04 8.42
CA VAL A 566 -8.16 -0.90 7.89
C VAL A 566 -7.79 -1.32 6.46
N LEU A 567 -7.53 -2.62 6.26
CA LEU A 567 -7.51 -3.22 4.93
C LEU A 567 -8.97 -3.48 4.51
N LEU A 568 -9.65 -2.42 4.03
CA LEU A 568 -11.01 -2.55 3.50
C LEU A 568 -11.05 -3.59 2.37
N MET A 569 -12.17 -4.32 2.25
CA MET A 569 -12.47 -5.16 1.09
C MET A 569 -12.72 -4.29 -0.13
#